data_AF-A0A354FJI0-F1
#
_entry.id   AF-A0A354FJI0-F1
#
_cell.length_a   1.000
_cell.length_b   1.000
_cell.length_c   1.000
_cell.angle_alpha   90.00
_cell.angle_beta   90.00
_cell.angle_gamma   90.00
#
_symmetry.space_group_name_H-M   'P 1'
#
loop_
_entity.id
_entity.type
_entity.pdbx_description
1 polymer ?
#
loop_
_entity_poly.entity_id
_entity_poly.type
_entity_poly.pdbx_seq_one_letter_code
_entity_poly.pdbx_strand_id
1 'polypeptide(L)'
;MVQAILEGVALCITEVILAMDKCVSIGEEITIDGGLSNNDYICQFLADVLGRKIRVTNLSELTAIGCAQMAGVGLEEIYISGNDGKLFSPKGKIRHDWIEQFSQSVVRTH
;
A
#
# COMPACT_ATOMS: atom_id res chain seq x y z
N MET A 1 -4.11 -20.21 -7.77
CA MET A 1 -5.23 -19.86 -6.87
C MET A 1 -4.80 -18.88 -5.79
N VAL A 2 -3.80 -19.21 -4.95
CA VAL A 2 -3.30 -18.31 -3.89
C VAL A 2 -2.83 -16.96 -4.45
N GLN A 3 -2.07 -16.96 -5.54
CA GLN A 3 -1.58 -15.72 -6.16
C GLN A 3 -2.70 -14.78 -6.61
N ALA A 4 -3.76 -15.30 -7.25
CA ALA A 4 -4.89 -14.50 -7.71
C ALA A 4 -5.68 -13.88 -6.55
N ILE A 5 -5.76 -14.56 -5.41
CA ILE A 5 -6.37 -14.01 -4.19
C ILE A 5 -5.54 -12.82 -3.67
N LEU A 6 -4.21 -12.98 -3.62
CA LEU A 6 -3.31 -11.90 -3.18
C LEU A 6 -3.34 -10.70 -4.11
N GLU A 7 -3.40 -10.93 -5.42
CA GLU A 7 -3.57 -9.88 -6.43
C GLU A 7 -4.92 -9.16 -6.27
N GLY A 8 -6.01 -9.90 -6.02
CA GLY A 8 -7.33 -9.32 -5.74
C GLY A 8 -7.32 -8.42 -4.51
N VAL A 9 -6.67 -8.85 -3.42
CA VAL A 9 -6.49 -8.00 -2.22
C VAL A 9 -5.70 -6.73 -2.56
N ALA A 10 -4.62 -6.84 -3.33
CA ALA A 10 -3.82 -5.69 -3.72
C ALA A 10 -4.58 -4.71 -4.63
N LEU A 11 -5.47 -5.21 -5.50
CA LEU A 11 -6.33 -4.37 -6.34
C LEU A 11 -7.39 -3.64 -5.51
N CYS A 12 -8.01 -4.28 -4.53
CA CYS A 12 -8.90 -3.58 -3.59
C CYS A 12 -8.17 -2.46 -2.83
N ILE A 13 -6.94 -2.72 -2.35
CA ILE A 13 -6.11 -1.70 -1.71
C ILE A 13 -5.83 -0.53 -2.68
N THR A 14 -5.55 -0.85 -3.94
CA THR A 14 -5.32 0.15 -4.99
C THR A 14 -6.54 1.04 -5.20
N GLU A 15 -7.74 0.47 -5.30
CA GLU A 15 -8.99 1.23 -5.47
C GLU A 15 -9.22 2.21 -4.32
N VAL A 16 -8.97 1.78 -3.07
CA VAL A 16 -9.09 2.65 -1.88
C VAL A 16 -8.10 3.80 -1.94
N ILE A 17 -6.83 3.53 -2.25
CA ILE A 17 -5.80 4.57 -2.34
C ILE A 17 -6.13 5.57 -3.46
N LEU A 18 -6.56 5.10 -4.63
CA LEU A 18 -6.98 5.96 -5.73
C LEU A 18 -8.22 6.80 -5.40
N ALA A 19 -9.14 6.28 -4.58
CA ALA A 19 -10.28 7.04 -4.08
C ALA A 19 -9.86 8.12 -3.09
N MET A 20 -8.92 7.81 -2.17
CA MET A 20 -8.36 8.78 -1.23
C MET A 20 -7.58 9.90 -1.93
N ASP A 21 -6.82 9.57 -2.99
CA ASP A 21 -6.01 10.52 -3.77
C ASP A 21 -6.87 11.61 -4.46
N LYS A 22 -8.15 11.32 -4.72
CA LYS A 22 -9.12 12.31 -5.24
C LYS A 22 -9.52 13.36 -4.21
N CYS A 23 -9.38 13.06 -2.92
CA CYS A 23 -9.76 13.94 -1.82
C CYS A 23 -8.54 14.69 -1.26
N VAL A 24 -7.40 14.01 -1.16
CA VAL A 24 -6.15 14.54 -0.62
C VAL A 24 -5.00 13.97 -1.44
N SER A 25 -4.09 14.83 -1.92
CA SER A 25 -2.92 14.38 -2.66
C SER A 25 -2.07 13.43 -1.82
N ILE A 26 -1.98 12.18 -2.25
CA ILE A 26 -1.09 11.18 -1.67
C ILE A 26 0.29 11.35 -2.30
N GLY A 27 1.35 11.25 -1.50
CA GLY A 27 2.73 11.41 -1.95
C GLY A 27 3.23 10.26 -2.85
N GLU A 28 4.42 10.44 -3.43
CA GLU A 28 5.04 9.45 -4.34
C GLU A 28 5.47 8.14 -3.66
N GLU A 29 5.52 8.12 -2.33
CA GLU A 29 5.91 6.97 -1.51
C GLU A 29 4.81 6.67 -0.48
N ILE A 30 4.46 5.40 -0.38
CA ILE A 30 3.49 4.87 0.59
C ILE A 30 4.23 3.92 1.52
N THR A 31 4.12 4.17 2.82
CA THR A 31 4.68 3.27 3.83
C THR A 31 3.64 2.27 4.29
N ILE A 32 4.01 1.00 4.38
CA ILE A 32 3.14 -0.10 4.78
C ILE A 32 3.77 -0.92 5.92
N ASP A 33 2.92 -1.47 6.76
CA ASP A 33 3.27 -2.41 7.84
C ASP A 33 2.33 -3.63 7.83
N GLY A 34 2.53 -4.55 8.79
CA GLY A 34 1.64 -5.69 9.02
C GLY A 34 2.04 -6.98 8.31
N GLY A 35 1.29 -8.06 8.53
CA GLY A 35 1.66 -9.39 8.05
C GLY A 35 1.77 -9.52 6.52
N LEU A 36 1.03 -8.68 5.78
CA LEU A 36 1.02 -8.69 4.31
C LEU A 36 2.27 -8.03 3.72
N SER A 37 2.89 -7.08 4.42
CA SER A 37 4.11 -6.40 3.97
C SER A 37 5.35 -7.29 4.03
N ASN A 38 5.27 -8.44 4.72
CA ASN A 38 6.31 -9.47 4.70
C ASN A 38 6.35 -10.26 3.37
N ASN A 39 5.34 -10.09 2.50
CA ASN A 39 5.31 -10.72 1.19
C ASN A 39 5.83 -9.75 0.11
N ASP A 40 7.09 -9.95 -0.30
CA ASP A 40 7.76 -9.14 -1.31
C ASP A 40 7.00 -9.11 -2.66
N TYR A 41 6.26 -10.18 -3.00
CA TYR A 41 5.44 -10.22 -4.22
C TYR A 41 4.32 -9.18 -4.18
N ILE A 42 3.59 -9.10 -3.06
CA ILE A 42 2.47 -8.17 -2.90
C ILE A 42 2.99 -6.73 -2.87
N CYS A 43 4.11 -6.49 -2.18
CA CYS A 43 4.71 -5.16 -2.12
C CYS A 43 5.14 -4.67 -3.50
N GLN A 44 5.76 -5.53 -4.31
CA GLN A 44 6.11 -5.20 -5.68
C GLN A 44 4.88 -5.00 -6.56
N PHE A 45 3.87 -5.88 -6.46
CA PHE A 45 2.65 -5.76 -7.24
C PHE A 45 1.89 -4.46 -6.92
N LEU A 46 1.79 -4.08 -5.63
CA LEU A 46 1.24 -2.80 -5.22
C LEU A 46 2.03 -1.63 -5.81
N ALA A 47 3.36 -1.65 -5.77
CA ALA A 47 4.19 -0.60 -6.36
C ALA A 47 3.92 -0.45 -7.86
N ASP A 48 3.83 -1.58 -8.57
CA ASP A 48 3.63 -1.61 -10.02
C ASP A 48 2.24 -1.13 -10.44
N VAL A 49 1.20 -1.49 -9.68
CA VAL A 49 -0.20 -1.12 -9.99
C VAL A 49 -0.49 0.33 -9.58
N LEU A 50 0.02 0.79 -8.44
CA LEU A 50 -0.15 2.18 -7.98
C LEU A 50 0.76 3.16 -8.72
N GLY A 51 1.84 2.67 -9.36
CA GLY A 51 2.86 3.52 -9.96
C GLY A 51 3.63 4.35 -8.92
N ARG A 52 3.67 3.89 -7.66
CA ARG A 52 4.24 4.61 -6.51
C ARG A 52 5.25 3.73 -5.78
N LYS A 53 6.17 4.35 -5.03
CA LYS A 53 7.13 3.60 -4.20
C LYS A 53 6.42 3.03 -2.99
N ILE A 54 6.69 1.78 -2.66
CA ILE A 54 6.17 1.12 -1.46
C ILE A 54 7.33 0.89 -0.50
N ARG A 55 7.27 1.48 0.69
CA ARG A 55 8.24 1.26 1.77
C ARG A 55 7.63 0.33 2.81
N VAL A 56 8.30 -0.79 3.08
CA VAL A 56 7.95 -1.66 4.21
C VAL A 56 8.74 -1.18 5.42
N THR A 57 8.06 -0.72 6.46
CA THR A 57 8.71 -0.34 7.71
C THR A 57 8.89 -1.54 8.63
N ASN A 58 10.01 -1.57 9.36
CA ASN A 58 10.26 -2.54 10.42
C ASN A 58 9.77 -2.05 11.79
N LEU A 59 9.16 -0.86 11.85
CA LEU A 59 8.53 -0.36 13.06
C LEU A 59 7.30 -1.22 13.35
N SER A 60 7.39 -2.08 14.37
CA SER A 60 6.21 -2.79 14.86
C SER A 60 5.24 -1.76 15.41
N GLU A 61 3.99 -1.83 14.98
CA GLU A 61 2.87 -1.05 15.53
C GLU A 61 2.80 0.42 15.10
N LEU A 62 2.80 0.69 13.78
CA LEU A 62 2.42 2.01 13.25
C LEU A 62 1.07 2.49 13.80
N THR A 63 0.13 1.57 14.07
CA THR A 63 -1.14 1.88 14.75
C THR A 63 -0.91 2.50 16.13
N ALA A 64 0.00 1.95 16.94
CA ALA A 64 0.29 2.48 18.28
C ALA A 64 0.97 3.85 18.20
N ILE A 65 1.88 4.03 17.22
CA ILE A 65 2.51 5.32 16.93
C ILE A 65 1.46 6.36 16.53
N GLY A 66 0.56 6.03 15.61
CA GLY A 66 -0.51 6.92 15.17
C GLY A 66 -1.45 7.32 16.31
N CYS A 67 -1.79 6.37 17.20
CA CYS A 67 -2.57 6.66 18.41
C CYS A 67 -1.83 7.58 19.38
N ALA A 68 -0.52 7.36 19.61
CA ALA A 68 0.28 8.19 20.50
C ALA A 68 0.46 9.62 19.96
N GLN A 69 0.63 9.77 18.63
CA GLN A 69 0.64 11.07 17.94
C GLN A 69 -0.69 11.80 18.10
N MET A 70 -1.83 11.12 17.88
CA MET A 70 -3.16 11.72 18.07
C MET A 70 -3.44 12.11 19.54
N ALA A 71 -2.90 11.34 20.50
CA ALA A 71 -3.04 11.62 21.93
C ALA A 71 -2.08 12.71 22.43
N GLY A 72 -1.18 13.25 21.59
CA GLY A 72 -0.23 14.29 21.95
C GLY A 72 0.83 13.84 22.97
N VAL A 73 1.06 12.53 23.11
CA VAL A 73 1.93 11.97 24.15
C VAL A 73 3.38 11.97 23.65
N GLY A 74 4.07 13.10 23.79
CA GLY A 74 5.53 13.23 23.90
C GLY A 74 6.44 12.64 22.82
N LEU A 75 5.88 12.01 21.79
CA LEU A 75 6.62 11.58 20.61
C LEU A 75 6.65 12.78 19.67
N GLU A 76 7.84 13.35 19.45
CA GLU A 76 8.08 14.25 18.33
C GLU A 76 7.54 13.62 17.02
N GLU A 77 7.34 14.39 15.95
CA GLU A 77 6.98 13.84 14.64
C GLU A 77 7.94 12.71 14.27
N ILE A 78 7.56 11.46 14.58
CA ILE A 78 8.33 10.30 14.19
C ILE A 78 8.16 10.21 12.70
N TYR A 79 9.16 10.71 11.97
CA TYR A 79 9.30 10.43 10.57
C TYR A 79 9.43 8.92 10.44
N ILE A 80 8.39 8.28 9.90
CA ILE A 80 8.35 6.84 9.60
C ILE A 80 9.38 6.49 8.48
N SER A 81 10.20 7.46 8.08
CA SER A 81 11.26 7.41 7.08
C SER A 81 12.57 6.76 7.56
N GLY A 82 12.53 5.89 8.57
CA GLY A 82 13.70 5.13 8.99
C GLY A 82 14.28 4.34 7.81
N ASN A 83 15.57 4.53 7.52
CA ASN A 83 16.28 4.04 6.33
C ASN A 83 16.41 2.51 6.24
N ASP A 84 15.86 1.77 7.20
CA ASP A 84 16.09 0.32 7.38
C ASP A 84 14.98 -0.57 6.79
N GLY A 85 13.96 0.06 6.19
CA GLY A 85 12.84 -0.63 5.55
C GLY A 85 13.09 -1.05 4.10
N LYS A 86 12.52 -2.18 3.65
CA LYS A 86 12.58 -2.58 2.23
C LYS A 86 11.81 -1.58 1.37
N LEU A 87 12.44 -1.11 0.28
CA LEU A 87 11.81 -0.19 -0.68
C LEU A 87 11.55 -0.90 -2.01
N PHE A 88 10.31 -0.87 -2.46
CA PHE A 88 9.87 -1.39 -3.76
C PHE A 88 9.55 -0.22 -4.67
N SER A 89 10.25 -0.15 -5.80
CA SER A 89 9.97 0.83 -6.84
C SER A 89 9.19 0.18 -7.98
N PRO A 90 8.29 0.93 -8.65
CA PRO A 90 7.54 0.42 -9.80
C PRO A 90 8.50 -0.02 -10.91
N LYS A 91 8.43 -1.29 -11.29
CA LYS A 91 9.24 -1.87 -12.36
C LYS A 91 8.41 -1.78 -13.64
N GLY A 92 8.56 -0.64 -14.32
CA GLY A 92 7.83 -0.23 -15.53
C GLY A 92 7.34 -1.34 -16.46
N LYS A 93 6.14 -1.84 -16.16
CA LYS A 93 5.08 -2.29 -17.06
C LYS A 93 3.80 -2.12 -16.27
N ILE A 94 3.31 -0.89 -16.22
CA ILE A 94 2.01 -0.59 -15.63
C ILE A 94 0.97 -1.38 -16.45
N ARG A 95 0.41 -2.44 -15.88
CA ARG A 95 -0.64 -3.25 -16.53
C ARG A 95 -2.00 -2.70 -16.12
N HIS A 96 -2.38 -1.55 -16.66
CA HIS A 96 -3.70 -0.94 -16.41
C HIS A 96 -4.85 -1.92 -16.72
N ASP A 97 -4.64 -2.83 -17.67
CA ASP A 97 -5.55 -3.90 -18.08
C ASP A 97 -6.08 -4.75 -16.90
N TRP A 98 -5.30 -4.89 -15.82
CA TRP A 98 -5.65 -5.76 -14.69
C TRP A 98 -6.62 -5.10 -13.71
N ILE A 99 -6.54 -3.78 -13.52
CA ILE A 99 -7.51 -3.03 -12.71
C ILE A 99 -8.87 -3.06 -13.41
N GLU A 100 -8.90 -2.82 -14.73
CA GLU A 100 -10.14 -2.87 -15.50
C GLU A 100 -10.77 -4.28 -15.50
N GLN A 101 -9.97 -5.33 -15.70
CA GLN A 101 -10.45 -6.72 -15.65
C GLN A 101 -10.99 -7.10 -14.25
N PHE A 102 -10.32 -6.66 -13.19
CA PHE A 102 -10.78 -6.91 -11.82
C PHE A 102 -12.07 -6.15 -11.51
N SER A 103 -12.14 -4.86 -11.84
CA SER A 103 -13.36 -4.05 -11.67
C SER A 103 -14.56 -4.69 -12.39
N GLN A 104 -14.37 -5.15 -13.63
CA GLN A 104 -15.41 -5.87 -14.38
C GLN A 104 -15.81 -7.21 -13.74
N SER A 105 -14.89 -7.89 -13.05
CA SER A 105 -15.15 -9.18 -12.37
C SER A 105 -15.93 -8.98 -11.07
N VAL A 106 -15.63 -7.92 -10.30
CA VAL A 106 -16.36 -7.57 -9.07
C VAL A 106 -17.78 -7.11 -9.41
N VAL A 107 -17.96 -6.28 -10.43
CA VAL A 107 -19.29 -5.79 -10.86
C VAL A 107 -20.21 -6.91 -11.34
N ARG A 108 -19.66 -8.01 -11.88
CA ARG A 108 -20.45 -9.19 -12.31
C ARG A 108 -20.95 -10.08 -11.16
N THR A 109 -20.46 -9.87 -9.95
CA THR A 109 -20.77 -10.75 -8.80
C THR A 109 -21.94 -10.20 -7.95
N HIS A 110 -22.54 -9.07 -8.37
CA HIS A 110 -23.78 -8.50 -7.83
C HIS A 110 -24.93 -8.65 -8.82
#